data_AF-A0A1G1EVI4-F1
#
_entry.id   AF-A0A1G1EVI4-F1
#
_cell.length_a   1.000
_cell.length_b   1.000
_cell.length_c   1.000
_cell.angle_alpha   90.00
_cell.angle_beta   90.00
_cell.angle_gamma   90.00
#
_symmetry.space_group_name_H-M   'P 1'
#
loop_
_entity.id
_entity.type
_entity.pdbx_description
1 polymer ?
#
loop_
_entity_poly.entity_id
_entity_poly.type
_entity_poly.pdbx_seq_one_letter_code
_entity_poly.pdbx_strand_id
1 'polypeptide(L)'
;MDKGIFVLKTAFMAALSVLLLTGVSMGMGVSPKLPKISIEGAEARLSTMMLGVGSVFMKIVNSGEGDDNLVGARTNIPNTVVELHDVKDGKMAKIGKIAVPGNNTVELKPRSLHIMIFKMPKDTKEGSEFTLYLMFEKSGEKQVNVKFGKGAEQHMHHSH
;
A
#
# COMPACT_ATOMS: atom_id res chain seq x y z
N MET A 1 -64.89 64.04 -29.19
CA MET A 1 -65.17 62.79 -28.45
C MET A 1 -63.83 62.06 -28.30
N ASP A 2 -62.84 62.66 -27.65
CA ASP A 2 -62.67 62.79 -26.19
C ASP A 2 -62.20 61.43 -25.63
N LYS A 3 -61.01 61.23 -25.04
CA LYS A 3 -60.10 62.13 -24.32
C LYS A 3 -58.68 61.55 -24.36
N GLY A 4 -57.67 62.42 -24.43
CA GLY A 4 -56.32 62.06 -24.01
C GLY A 4 -56.20 62.04 -22.49
N ILE A 5 -55.10 61.48 -21.97
CA ILE A 5 -54.53 61.83 -20.66
C ILE A 5 -53.02 61.60 -20.71
N PHE A 6 -52.31 62.71 -20.47
CA PHE A 6 -50.91 62.86 -20.09
C PHE A 6 -50.59 62.05 -18.84
N VAL A 7 -49.41 61.43 -18.73
CA VAL A 7 -48.56 61.57 -17.54
C VAL A 7 -47.07 61.54 -17.92
N LEU A 8 -46.45 62.69 -17.63
CA LEU A 8 -45.05 63.07 -17.61
C LEU A 8 -44.29 62.41 -16.44
N LYS A 9 -42.94 62.42 -16.49
CA LYS A 9 -41.93 62.19 -15.42
C LYS A 9 -41.30 60.80 -15.52
N THR A 10 -39.99 60.59 -15.58
CA THR A 10 -38.84 61.33 -15.03
C THR A 10 -37.56 60.81 -15.68
N ALA A 11 -36.67 61.70 -16.11
CA ALA A 11 -35.26 61.42 -16.34
C ALA A 11 -34.49 61.57 -15.02
N PHE A 12 -33.57 60.66 -14.67
CA PHE A 12 -32.43 60.80 -13.73
C PHE A 12 -31.68 59.44 -13.78
N MET A 13 -30.52 59.30 -14.43
CA MET A 13 -29.14 59.66 -13.99
C MET A 13 -28.32 58.43 -13.56
N ALA A 14 -27.04 58.48 -13.93
CA ALA A 14 -25.86 57.83 -13.33
C ALA A 14 -25.43 56.41 -13.77
N ALA A 15 -24.37 56.41 -14.60
CA ALA A 15 -23.06 55.75 -14.43
C ALA A 15 -22.98 54.31 -13.91
N LEU A 16 -22.15 53.48 -14.57
CA LEU A 16 -20.80 53.13 -14.09
C LEU A 16 -20.18 52.02 -14.96
N SER A 17 -19.06 52.32 -15.61
CA SER A 17 -18.20 51.35 -16.28
C SER A 17 -17.54 50.45 -15.23
N VAL A 18 -17.80 49.14 -15.25
CA VAL A 18 -17.00 48.17 -14.49
C VAL A 18 -16.55 47.07 -15.45
N LEU A 19 -15.29 47.19 -15.88
CA LEU A 19 -14.54 46.20 -16.62
C LEU A 19 -14.19 45.06 -15.65
N LEU A 20 -14.95 43.95 -15.72
CA LEU A 20 -14.66 42.74 -14.96
C LEU A 20 -13.46 42.00 -15.55
N LEU A 21 -12.25 42.34 -15.08
CA LEU A 21 -11.08 41.47 -15.21
C LEU A 21 -11.29 40.25 -14.30
N THR A 22 -11.79 39.15 -14.84
CA THR A 22 -11.74 37.85 -14.17
C THR A 22 -10.30 37.36 -14.15
N GLY A 23 -9.61 37.59 -13.03
CA GLY A 23 -8.30 37.01 -12.77
C GLY A 23 -8.41 35.49 -12.66
N VAL A 24 -7.99 34.78 -13.71
CA VAL A 24 -7.74 33.34 -13.67
C VAL A 24 -6.47 33.14 -12.85
N SER A 25 -6.61 32.78 -11.58
CA SER A 25 -5.48 32.32 -10.78
C SER A 25 -4.99 30.99 -11.35
N MET A 26 -3.87 31.03 -12.07
CA MET A 26 -3.09 29.84 -12.40
C MET A 26 -2.52 29.30 -11.10
N GLY A 27 -3.27 28.43 -10.42
CA GLY A 27 -2.75 27.61 -9.35
C GLY A 27 -1.60 26.78 -9.91
N MET A 28 -0.39 27.00 -9.40
CA MET A 28 0.75 26.13 -9.65
C MET A 28 0.36 24.72 -9.20
N GLY A 29 0.03 23.86 -10.16
CA GLY A 29 -0.34 22.47 -9.90
C GLY A 29 0.86 21.76 -9.29
N VAL A 30 0.81 21.49 -7.99
CA VAL A 30 1.70 20.52 -7.37
C VAL A 30 1.25 19.15 -7.87
N SER A 31 1.95 18.61 -8.85
CA SER A 31 1.74 17.23 -9.29
C SER A 31 1.86 16.31 -8.07
N PRO A 32 0.87 15.42 -7.82
CA PRO A 32 0.96 14.51 -6.69
C PRO A 32 2.18 13.60 -6.86
N LYS A 33 3.03 13.53 -5.83
CA LYS A 33 4.12 12.55 -5.78
C LYS A 33 3.51 11.15 -5.71
N LEU A 34 3.77 10.32 -6.71
CA LEU A 34 3.22 8.97 -6.80
C LEU A 34 4.25 7.92 -6.38
N PRO A 35 3.84 6.85 -5.67
CA PRO A 35 4.70 5.69 -5.43
C PRO A 35 4.93 4.91 -6.73
N LYS A 36 6.05 4.19 -6.78
CA LYS A 36 6.37 3.23 -7.85
C LYS A 36 6.95 1.96 -7.24
N ILE A 37 6.06 1.04 -6.91
CA ILE A 37 6.37 -0.19 -6.18
C ILE A 37 6.81 -1.33 -7.11
N SER A 38 7.96 -1.92 -6.80
CA SER A 38 8.42 -3.23 -7.30
C SER A 38 8.80 -4.15 -6.14
N ILE A 39 8.72 -5.46 -6.38
CA ILE A 39 9.04 -6.50 -5.39
C ILE A 39 10.20 -7.32 -5.92
N GLU A 40 11.20 -7.57 -5.07
CA GLU A 40 12.42 -8.28 -5.43
C GLU A 40 12.72 -9.40 -4.43
N GLY A 41 13.27 -10.51 -4.94
CA GLY A 41 13.83 -11.58 -4.11
C GLY A 41 12.83 -12.23 -3.15
N ALA A 42 11.56 -12.37 -3.56
CA ALA A 42 10.55 -12.96 -2.70
C ALA A 42 10.79 -14.46 -2.47
N GLU A 43 10.94 -14.84 -1.21
CA GLU A 43 11.11 -16.24 -0.78
C GLU A 43 10.25 -16.54 0.44
N ALA A 44 9.80 -17.80 0.56
CA ALA A 44 9.09 -18.28 1.73
C ALA A 44 9.90 -19.35 2.46
N ARG A 45 9.68 -19.48 3.77
CA ARG A 45 10.24 -20.55 4.59
C ARG A 45 9.13 -21.18 5.41
N LEU A 46 9.11 -22.51 5.48
CA LEU A 46 8.23 -23.23 6.38
C LEU A 46 8.78 -23.13 7.82
N SER A 47 7.88 -23.03 8.79
CA SER A 47 8.26 -23.06 10.20
C SER A 47 8.71 -24.47 10.60
N THR A 48 9.86 -24.58 11.25
CA THR A 48 10.37 -25.83 11.82
C THR A 48 9.67 -26.20 13.14
N MET A 49 9.04 -25.22 13.79
CA MET A 49 8.38 -25.39 15.10
C MET A 49 6.87 -25.61 14.99
N MET A 50 6.23 -25.14 13.92
CA MET A 50 4.78 -25.15 13.77
C MET A 50 4.36 -25.59 12.38
N LEU A 51 3.70 -26.76 12.29
CA LEU A 51 3.12 -27.24 11.04
C LEU A 51 2.03 -26.29 10.52
N GLY A 52 1.97 -26.11 9.21
CA GLY A 52 0.98 -25.23 8.56
C GLY A 52 1.26 -23.74 8.76
N VAL A 53 2.47 -23.37 9.18
CA VAL A 53 2.93 -21.98 9.34
C VAL A 53 4.17 -21.74 8.50
N GLY A 54 4.24 -20.57 7.86
CA GLY A 54 5.41 -20.13 7.11
C GLY A 54 5.59 -18.63 7.13
N SER A 55 6.80 -18.18 6.82
CA SER A 55 7.16 -16.76 6.72
C SER A 55 7.57 -16.42 5.31
N VAL A 56 7.26 -15.21 4.84
CA VAL A 56 7.71 -14.67 3.56
C VAL A 56 8.60 -13.46 3.77
N PHE A 57 9.69 -13.43 3.02
CA PHE A 57 10.73 -12.40 3.00
C PHE A 57 10.89 -11.87 1.58
N MET A 58 11.19 -10.58 1.46
CA MET A 58 11.35 -9.89 0.17
C MET A 58 11.92 -8.49 0.37
N LYS A 59 12.29 -7.82 -0.73
CA LYS A 59 12.49 -6.37 -0.75
C LYS A 59 11.31 -5.70 -1.46
N ILE A 60 10.78 -4.67 -0.83
CA ILE A 60 9.77 -3.78 -1.41
C ILE A 60 10.47 -2.48 -1.78
N VAL A 61 10.62 -2.23 -3.08
CA VAL A 61 11.32 -1.06 -3.61
C VAL A 61 10.28 -0.03 -4.04
N ASN A 62 10.38 1.19 -3.51
CA ASN A 62 9.61 2.33 -3.97
C ASN A 62 10.53 3.31 -4.68
N SER A 63 10.51 3.25 -6.01
CA SER A 63 11.30 4.13 -6.89
C SER A 63 10.57 5.44 -7.25
N GLY A 64 9.38 5.65 -6.69
CA GLY A 64 8.60 6.87 -6.86
C GLY A 64 8.81 7.82 -5.69
N GLU A 65 8.44 9.09 -5.87
CA GLU A 65 8.58 10.10 -4.82
C GLU A 65 7.45 10.08 -3.78
N GLY A 66 6.35 9.37 -4.07
CA GLY A 66 5.21 9.26 -3.18
C GLY A 66 5.35 8.10 -2.21
N ASP A 67 4.97 8.30 -0.95
CA ASP A 67 4.90 7.24 0.05
C ASP A 67 3.74 6.27 -0.23
N ASP A 68 3.90 5.00 0.16
CA ASP A 68 2.84 3.99 0.19
C ASP A 68 2.85 3.22 1.52
N ASN A 69 1.83 2.40 1.75
CA ASN A 69 1.79 1.44 2.84
C ASN A 69 1.34 0.08 2.31
N LEU A 70 2.07 -0.98 2.66
CA LEU A 70 1.55 -2.33 2.55
C LEU A 70 0.59 -2.56 3.71
N VAL A 71 -0.70 -2.71 3.44
CA VAL A 71 -1.77 -2.84 4.47
C VAL A 71 -2.26 -4.26 4.66
N GLY A 72 -1.82 -5.17 3.80
CA GLY A 72 -2.09 -6.58 3.99
C GLY A 72 -1.52 -7.44 2.87
N ALA A 73 -1.70 -8.75 3.03
CA ALA A 73 -1.44 -9.71 1.98
C ALA A 73 -2.48 -10.84 2.02
N ARG A 74 -2.61 -11.58 0.92
CA ARG A 74 -3.38 -12.83 0.82
C ARG A 74 -2.65 -13.79 -0.13
N THR A 75 -3.01 -15.07 -0.11
CA THR A 75 -2.43 -16.09 -0.99
C THR A 75 -3.53 -16.90 -1.69
N ASN A 76 -3.18 -17.58 -2.78
CA ASN A 76 -4.04 -18.57 -3.42
C ASN A 76 -4.07 -19.92 -2.67
N ILE A 77 -3.27 -20.10 -1.61
CA ILE A 77 -3.35 -21.27 -0.74
C ILE A 77 -4.67 -21.21 0.06
N PRO A 78 -5.53 -22.24 -0.04
CA PRO A 78 -6.86 -22.23 0.57
C PRO A 78 -6.80 -22.21 2.11
N ASN A 79 -7.81 -21.58 2.72
CA ASN A 79 -8.03 -21.53 4.18
C ASN A 79 -6.92 -20.88 5.01
N THR A 80 -6.02 -20.14 4.37
CA THR A 80 -4.90 -19.48 5.04
C THR A 80 -5.31 -18.16 5.71
N VAL A 81 -4.56 -17.78 6.73
CA VAL A 81 -4.60 -16.43 7.31
C VAL A 81 -3.23 -15.80 7.10
N VAL A 82 -3.20 -14.61 6.52
CA VAL A 82 -1.96 -13.90 6.21
C VAL A 82 -1.88 -12.63 7.05
N GLU A 83 -0.74 -12.42 7.69
CA GLU A 83 -0.52 -11.30 8.62
C GLU A 83 0.82 -10.62 8.37
N LEU A 84 0.87 -9.30 8.57
CA LEU A 84 2.10 -8.52 8.58
C LEU A 84 2.67 -8.51 9.99
N HIS A 85 3.95 -8.80 10.16
CA HIS A 85 4.61 -8.91 11.45
C HIS A 85 5.89 -8.07 11.49
N ASP A 86 6.23 -7.61 12.69
CA ASP A 86 7.51 -6.99 13.04
C ASP A 86 8.10 -7.72 14.26
N VAL A 87 9.39 -7.55 14.51
CA VAL A 87 10.02 -8.05 15.72
C VAL A 87 10.21 -6.90 16.71
N LYS A 88 9.41 -6.91 17.77
CA LYS A 88 9.49 -5.95 18.88
C LYS A 88 9.92 -6.68 20.14
N ASP A 89 10.97 -6.20 20.80
CA ASP A 89 11.51 -6.79 22.03
C ASP A 89 11.81 -8.30 21.91
N GLY A 90 12.30 -8.72 20.75
CA GLY A 90 12.61 -10.12 20.45
C GLY A 90 11.38 -11.00 20.19
N LYS A 91 10.18 -10.44 20.18
CA LYS A 91 8.92 -11.14 19.92
C LYS A 91 8.34 -10.76 18.57
N MET A 92 7.83 -11.74 17.83
CA MET A 92 7.07 -11.50 16.61
C MET A 92 5.70 -10.93 16.98
N ALA A 93 5.40 -9.74 16.49
CA ALA A 93 4.17 -9.02 16.78
C ALA A 93 3.47 -8.65 15.47
N LYS A 94 2.17 -8.96 15.39
CA LYS A 94 1.31 -8.52 14.29
C LYS A 94 1.26 -7.00 14.24
N ILE A 95 1.36 -6.45 13.04
CA ILE A 95 1.23 -5.02 12.74
C ILE A 95 0.14 -4.81 11.70
N GLY A 96 -0.43 -3.60 11.69
CA GLY A 96 -1.51 -3.25 10.75
C GLY A 96 -1.00 -2.86 9.35
N LYS A 97 0.22 -2.36 9.25
CA LYS A 97 0.81 -1.93 7.97
C LYS A 97 2.33 -1.83 8.04
N ILE A 98 2.97 -1.90 6.87
CA ILE A 98 4.39 -1.60 6.67
C ILE A 98 4.49 -0.33 5.84
N ALA A 99 5.12 0.71 6.39
CA ALA A 99 5.37 1.96 5.67
C ALA A 99 6.42 1.74 4.58
N VAL A 100 6.17 2.27 3.38
CA VAL A 100 7.08 2.19 2.23
C VAL A 100 7.31 3.60 1.68
N PRO A 101 8.24 4.37 2.29
CA PRO A 101 8.51 5.75 1.89
C PRO A 101 8.94 5.85 0.42
N GLY A 102 8.68 6.99 -0.20
CA GLY A 102 9.20 7.31 -1.53
C GLY A 102 10.72 7.25 -1.57
N ASN A 103 11.28 6.86 -2.72
CA ASN A 103 12.71 6.72 -2.97
C ASN A 103 13.45 5.81 -1.97
N ASN A 104 12.76 4.81 -1.43
CA ASN A 104 13.31 3.94 -0.40
C ASN A 104 13.04 2.46 -0.70
N THR A 105 13.80 1.58 -0.03
CA THR A 105 13.62 0.14 -0.07
C THR A 105 13.37 -0.37 1.35
N VAL A 106 12.27 -1.09 1.51
CA VAL A 106 11.91 -1.74 2.78
C VAL A 106 12.22 -3.22 2.65
N GLU A 107 13.06 -3.72 3.56
CA GLU A 107 13.49 -5.12 3.56
C GLU A 107 12.71 -5.93 4.60
N LEU A 108 11.96 -6.92 4.11
CA LEU A 108 11.34 -7.94 4.93
C LEU A 108 12.32 -9.12 5.01
N LYS A 109 12.84 -9.40 6.21
CA LYS A 109 13.90 -10.39 6.43
C LYS A 109 13.73 -11.12 7.77
N PRO A 110 14.39 -12.29 7.94
CA PRO A 110 14.37 -12.98 9.22
C PRO A 110 14.74 -12.06 10.39
N ARG A 111 14.00 -12.20 11.50
CA ARG A 111 14.15 -11.39 12.71
C ARG A 111 13.85 -9.89 12.56
N SER A 112 13.19 -9.48 11.48
CA SER A 112 12.71 -8.12 11.24
C SER A 112 11.26 -8.17 10.75
N LEU A 113 10.81 -7.16 10.00
CA LEU A 113 9.58 -7.20 9.22
C LEU A 113 9.47 -8.48 8.39
N HIS A 114 8.31 -9.13 8.40
CA HIS A 114 8.02 -10.31 7.58
C HIS A 114 6.51 -10.51 7.45
N ILE A 115 6.10 -11.38 6.52
CA ILE A 115 4.70 -11.79 6.37
C ILE A 115 4.57 -13.21 6.91
N MET A 116 3.61 -13.44 7.79
CA MET A 116 3.27 -14.75 8.32
C MET A 116 2.05 -15.32 7.59
N ILE A 117 2.14 -16.59 7.21
CA ILE A 117 1.03 -17.37 6.65
C ILE A 117 0.72 -18.49 7.63
N PHE A 118 -0.51 -18.53 8.12
CA PHE A 118 -1.03 -19.55 9.03
C PHE A 118 -2.05 -20.44 8.33
N LYS A 119 -2.34 -21.59 8.94
CA LYS A 119 -3.36 -22.57 8.49
C LYS A 119 -3.12 -23.10 7.07
N MET A 120 -1.86 -23.18 6.66
CA MET A 120 -1.52 -23.83 5.40
C MET A 120 -1.80 -25.34 5.46
N PRO A 121 -2.11 -25.99 4.33
CA PRO A 121 -2.22 -27.44 4.24
C PRO A 121 -0.99 -28.13 4.82
N LYS A 122 -1.19 -29.22 5.58
CA LYS A 122 -0.11 -29.92 6.30
C LYS A 122 0.91 -30.59 5.36
N ASP A 123 0.52 -30.82 4.11
CA ASP A 123 1.32 -31.39 3.03
C ASP A 123 2.09 -30.34 2.21
N THR A 124 1.98 -29.06 2.57
CA THR A 124 2.83 -27.99 2.02
C THR A 124 4.29 -28.33 2.30
N LYS A 125 5.11 -28.38 1.26
CA LYS A 125 6.50 -28.81 1.32
C LYS A 125 7.45 -27.79 0.71
N GLU A 126 8.72 -27.94 1.01
CA GLU A 126 9.78 -27.17 0.38
C GLU A 126 9.73 -27.33 -1.15
N GLY A 127 10.08 -26.25 -1.86
CA GLY A 127 10.01 -26.20 -3.31
C GLY A 127 8.62 -25.99 -3.89
N SER A 128 7.55 -26.07 -3.09
CA SER A 128 6.21 -25.66 -3.52
C SER A 128 6.17 -24.15 -3.80
N GLU A 129 5.32 -23.77 -4.76
CA GLU A 129 5.15 -22.38 -5.20
C GLU A 129 3.70 -21.94 -4.96
N PHE A 130 3.51 -20.66 -4.70
CA PHE A 130 2.20 -20.03 -4.53
C PHE A 130 2.23 -18.58 -5.00
N THR A 131 1.05 -18.00 -5.21
CA THR A 131 0.92 -16.58 -5.55
C THR A 131 0.59 -15.80 -4.29
N LEU A 132 1.42 -14.81 -3.97
CA LEU A 132 1.19 -13.83 -2.92
C LEU A 132 0.65 -12.55 -3.55
N TYR A 133 -0.47 -12.07 -3.00
CA TYR A 133 -1.10 -10.82 -3.38
C TYR A 133 -0.85 -9.80 -2.27
N LEU A 134 -0.08 -8.77 -2.57
CA LEU A 134 0.31 -7.68 -1.66
C LEU A 134 -0.62 -6.49 -1.89
N MET A 135 -1.30 -6.01 -0.86
CA MET A 135 -2.26 -4.92 -0.96
C MET A 135 -1.65 -3.62 -0.46
N PHE A 136 -1.40 -2.70 -1.39
CA PHE A 136 -0.90 -1.35 -1.10
C PHE A 136 -2.03 -0.33 -1.08
N GLU A 137 -1.95 0.68 -0.21
CA GLU A 137 -2.96 1.74 -0.10
C GLU A 137 -3.11 2.54 -1.41
N LYS A 138 -2.01 2.86 -2.07
CA LYS A 138 -2.01 3.71 -3.27
C LYS A 138 -1.67 2.94 -4.55
N SER A 139 -0.70 2.01 -4.48
CA SER A 139 -0.27 1.23 -5.64
C SER A 139 -1.17 0.05 -5.98
N GLY A 140 -2.22 -0.18 -5.19
CA GLY A 140 -3.16 -1.28 -5.37
C GLY A 140 -2.53 -2.65 -5.10
N GLU A 141 -3.06 -3.69 -5.72
CA GLU A 141 -2.58 -5.05 -5.54
C GLU A 141 -1.36 -5.36 -6.42
N LYS A 142 -0.34 -5.98 -5.84
CA LYS A 142 0.82 -6.56 -6.55
C LYS A 142 0.85 -8.07 -6.37
N GLN A 143 1.01 -8.79 -7.47
CA GLN A 143 1.11 -10.24 -7.48
C GLN A 143 2.57 -10.67 -7.55
N VAL A 144 2.95 -11.63 -6.73
CA VAL A 144 4.32 -12.14 -6.64
C VAL A 144 4.26 -13.65 -6.55
N ASN A 145 4.98 -14.35 -7.42
CA ASN A 145 5.18 -15.78 -7.29
C ASN A 145 6.26 -16.03 -6.25
N VAL A 146 5.94 -16.84 -5.25
CA VAL A 146 6.81 -17.12 -4.11
C VAL A 146 7.03 -18.61 -4.03
N LYS A 147 8.28 -19.00 -3.77
CA LYS A 147 8.67 -20.39 -3.57
C LYS A 147 9.07 -20.63 -2.13
N PHE A 148 8.66 -21.74 -1.56
CA PHE A 148 9.23 -22.22 -0.31
C PHE A 148 10.67 -22.66 -0.56
N GLY A 149 11.63 -21.93 -0.01
CA GLY A 149 13.04 -22.27 -0.04
C GLY A 149 13.32 -23.56 0.72
N LYS A 150 14.48 -24.16 0.46
CA LYS A 150 14.99 -25.25 1.29
C LYS A 150 15.24 -24.68 2.69
N GLY A 151 14.75 -25.33 3.74
CA GLY A 151 14.91 -24.86 5.11
C GLY A 151 16.37 -24.52 5.38
N ALA A 152 16.62 -23.38 6.03
CA ALA A 152 17.94 -23.15 6.58
C ALA A 152 18.23 -24.30 7.56
N GLU A 153 19.27 -25.08 7.32
CA GLU A 153 19.85 -25.96 8.32
C GLU A 153 20.15 -25.11 9.56
N GLN A 154 19.24 -25.15 10.53
CA GLN A 154 19.54 -24.63 11.85
C GLN A 154 20.25 -25.75 12.58
N HIS A 155 21.55 -25.58 12.74
CA HIS A 155 22.32 -26.28 13.76
C HIS A 155 21.54 -26.25 15.07
N MET A 156 21.01 -27.40 15.46
CA MET A 156 20.32 -27.60 16.71
C MET A 156 21.35 -27.44 17.84
N HIS A 157 21.51 -26.24 18.37
CA HIS A 157 22.08 -26.07 19.70
C HIS A 157 21.01 -26.45 20.71
N HIS A 158 20.93 -27.76 20.99
CA HIS A 158 20.38 -28.24 22.25
C HIS A 158 21.29 -27.72 23.37
N SER A 159 20.82 -26.77 24.17
CA SER A 159 21.35 -26.64 25.53
C SER A 159 20.44 -27.45 26.44
N HIS A 160 21.06 -28.44 27.08
CA HIS A 160 20.56 -29.06 28.30
C HIS A 160 20.45 -28.04 29.43
#